data_AF-A0A1I7Y0F0-F1
#
_entry.id   AF-A0A1I7Y0F0-F1
#
_cell.length_a   1.000
_cell.length_b   1.000
_cell.length_c   1.000
_cell.angle_alpha   90.00
_cell.angle_beta   90.00
_cell.angle_gamma   90.00
#
_symmetry.space_group_name_H-M   'P 1'
#
loop_
_entity.id
_entity.type
_entity.pdbx_description
1 polymer ?
#
loop_
_entity_poly.entity_id
_entity_poly.type
_entity_poly.pdbx_seq_one_letter_code
_entity_poly.pdbx_strand_id
1 'polypeptide(L)'
;MGDYFSELLRKEEMRPACKKCGKIISKLQGRRDHVGAHLNATLLCPFVDCGYSGSEGTMLVHLHRKHGKNLHTLTKEQRSRFEESKKEFYDQVEAVMGKFFP
;
A
#
# COMPACT_ATOMS: atom_id res chain seq x y z
N MET A 1 11.19 -37.63 -9.15
CA MET A 1 10.32 -37.08 -8.08
C MET A 1 11.19 -36.45 -7.00
N GLY A 2 11.79 -35.30 -7.30
CA GLY A 2 12.73 -34.58 -6.39
C GLY A 2 12.92 -33.10 -6.79
N ASP A 3 12.55 -32.81 -8.02
CA ASP A 3 12.29 -31.52 -8.65
C ASP A 3 11.13 -30.74 -8.00
N TYR A 4 9.99 -31.39 -7.74
CA TYR A 4 8.79 -30.69 -7.22
C TYR A 4 8.97 -30.07 -5.83
N PHE A 5 9.64 -30.77 -4.91
CA PHE A 5 9.88 -30.29 -3.55
C PHE A 5 10.93 -29.15 -3.52
N SER A 6 11.91 -29.23 -4.40
CA SER A 6 12.95 -28.21 -4.57
C SER A 6 12.41 -26.90 -5.14
N GLU A 7 11.43 -26.96 -6.05
CA GLU A 7 10.76 -25.77 -6.58
C GLU A 7 9.85 -25.06 -5.56
N LEU A 8 9.18 -25.84 -4.69
CA LEU A 8 8.34 -25.28 -3.62
C LEU A 8 9.18 -24.54 -2.58
N LEU A 9 10.31 -25.12 -2.15
CA LEU A 9 11.25 -24.47 -1.24
C LEU A 9 11.82 -23.18 -1.83
N ARG A 10 12.22 -23.17 -3.11
CA ARG A 10 12.69 -21.95 -3.80
C ARG A 10 11.63 -20.86 -3.87
N LYS A 11 10.36 -21.22 -4.09
CA LYS A 11 9.22 -20.27 -4.06
C LYS A 11 8.96 -19.73 -2.66
N GLU A 12 9.24 -20.51 -1.63
CA GLU A 12 9.04 -20.13 -0.24
C GLU A 12 10.17 -19.21 0.26
N GLU A 13 11.41 -19.47 -0.13
CA GLU A 13 12.58 -18.61 0.10
C GLU A 13 12.52 -17.28 -0.68
N MET A 14 11.83 -17.25 -1.83
CA MET A 14 11.65 -16.03 -2.63
C MET A 14 10.47 -15.15 -2.19
N ARG A 15 9.78 -15.46 -1.08
CA ARG A 15 8.74 -14.58 -0.59
C ARG A 15 9.38 -13.28 -0.08
N PRO A 16 9.08 -12.12 -0.69
CA PRO A 16 9.73 -10.87 -0.34
C PRO A 16 9.32 -10.47 1.07
N ALA A 17 10.28 -10.61 1.99
CA ALA A 17 10.18 -10.18 3.36
C ALA A 17 10.77 -8.79 3.52
N CYS A 18 10.16 -8.00 4.41
CA CYS A 18 10.68 -6.70 4.76
C CYS A 18 12.02 -6.87 5.50
N LYS A 19 13.10 -6.32 4.96
CA LYS A 19 14.46 -6.34 5.55
C LYS A 19 14.52 -5.67 6.93
N LYS A 20 13.60 -4.77 7.26
CA LYS A 20 13.56 -4.09 8.56
C LYS A 20 12.83 -4.86 9.66
N CYS A 21 11.76 -5.59 9.33
CA CYS A 21 10.89 -6.21 10.35
C CYS A 21 10.49 -7.66 10.06
N GLY A 22 11.00 -8.27 8.99
CA GLY A 22 10.77 -9.66 8.63
C GLY A 22 9.38 -9.99 8.08
N LYS A 23 8.45 -9.02 8.03
CA LYS A 23 7.09 -9.27 7.53
C LYS A 23 7.10 -9.64 6.04
N ILE A 24 6.50 -10.78 5.73
CA ILE A 24 6.36 -11.27 4.36
C ILE A 24 5.15 -10.60 3.71
N ILE A 25 5.38 -9.90 2.59
CA ILE A 25 4.30 -9.23 1.87
C ILE A 25 4.42 -9.50 0.38
N SER A 26 3.49 -10.31 -0.12
CA SER A 26 3.51 -10.79 -1.51
C SER A 26 3.11 -9.70 -2.51
N LYS A 27 2.02 -8.97 -2.26
CA LYS A 27 1.46 -7.98 -3.20
C LYS A 27 2.21 -6.64 -3.13
N LEU A 28 2.50 -6.06 -4.30
CA LEU A 28 3.16 -4.75 -4.41
C LEU A 28 2.42 -3.65 -3.63
N GLN A 29 1.09 -3.57 -3.76
CA GLN A 29 0.28 -2.61 -3.01
C GLN A 29 0.47 -2.77 -1.49
N GLY A 30 0.47 -4.01 -1.01
CA GLY A 30 0.70 -4.29 0.40
C GLY A 30 2.10 -3.88 0.85
N ARG A 31 3.11 -4.04 -0.02
CA ARG A 31 4.48 -3.59 0.28
C ARG A 31 4.53 -2.07 0.40
N ARG A 32 3.83 -1.35 -0.48
CA ARG A 32 3.75 0.12 -0.42
C ARG A 32 3.13 0.61 0.87
N ASP A 33 1.96 0.08 1.21
CA ASP A 33 1.26 0.38 2.45
C ASP A 33 2.15 0.07 3.68
N HIS A 34 2.87 -1.04 3.63
CA HIS A 34 3.78 -1.45 4.68
C HIS A 34 4.99 -0.53 4.84
N VAL A 35 5.64 -0.16 3.74
CA VAL A 35 6.75 0.82 3.76
C VAL A 35 6.24 2.17 4.21
N GLY A 36 5.06 2.59 3.76
CA GLY A 36 4.38 3.80 4.21
C GLY A 36 4.23 3.86 5.72
N ALA A 37 3.81 2.75 6.35
CA ALA A 37 3.73 2.65 7.81
C ALA A 37 5.10 2.80 8.50
N HIS A 38 6.19 2.30 7.90
CA HIS A 38 7.54 2.53 8.41
C HIS A 38 8.02 3.98 8.26
N LEU A 39 7.50 4.72 7.28
CA LEU A 39 7.84 6.12 7.02
C LEU A 39 6.89 7.10 7.72
N ASN A 40 5.81 6.61 8.35
CA ASN A 40 4.66 7.42 8.75
C ASN A 40 4.08 8.25 7.59
N ALA A 41 4.23 7.78 6.35
CA ALA A 41 3.65 8.40 5.18
C ALA A 41 2.17 8.00 5.07
N THR A 42 1.29 8.97 4.81
CA THR A 42 -0.17 8.75 4.78
C THR A 42 -0.82 9.50 3.63
N LEU A 43 -1.83 8.89 3.02
CA LEU A 43 -2.79 9.54 2.14
C LEU A 43 -3.77 10.37 2.96
N LEU A 44 -4.09 11.56 2.47
CA LEU A 44 -5.15 12.39 3.04
C LEU A 44 -6.50 11.97 2.44
N CYS A 45 -7.55 12.02 3.27
CA CYS A 45 -8.90 11.78 2.79
C CYS A 45 -9.29 12.86 1.74
N PRO A 46 -9.87 12.47 0.59
CA PRO A 46 -10.26 13.45 -0.44
C PRO A 46 -11.47 14.32 -0.06
N PHE A 47 -12.09 14.07 1.09
CA PHE A 47 -13.16 14.91 1.64
C PHE A 47 -12.54 16.01 2.51
N VAL A 48 -12.74 17.27 2.12
CA VAL A 48 -12.12 18.44 2.77
C VAL A 48 -12.43 18.49 4.28
N ASP A 49 -13.65 18.14 4.67
CA ASP A 49 -14.10 18.14 6.07
C ASP A 49 -13.74 16.85 6.83
N CYS A 50 -12.93 15.98 6.23
CA CYS A 50 -12.48 14.73 6.83
C CYS A 50 -10.98 14.79 7.13
N GLY A 51 -10.62 14.92 8.41
CA GLY A 51 -9.22 14.91 8.86
C GLY A 51 -8.56 13.52 8.91
N TYR A 52 -9.12 12.51 8.24
CA TYR A 52 -8.54 11.16 8.26
C TYR A 52 -7.34 11.07 7.32
N SER A 53 -6.29 10.35 7.75
CA SER A 53 -5.18 9.96 6.91
C SER A 53 -4.77 8.50 7.15
N GLY A 54 -4.21 7.85 6.13
CA GLY A 54 -3.76 6.45 6.22
C GLY A 54 -3.15 5.90 4.94
N SER A 55 -2.76 4.62 4.94
CA SER A 55 -2.29 3.94 3.71
C SER A 55 -3.41 3.78 2.68
N GLU A 56 -3.07 3.45 1.43
CA GLU A 56 -4.08 3.26 0.38
C GLU A 56 -5.15 2.22 0.73
N GLY A 57 -4.75 1.04 1.19
CA GLY A 57 -5.70 0.00 1.60
C GLY A 57 -6.64 0.48 2.71
N THR A 58 -6.10 1.17 3.72
CA THR A 58 -6.93 1.72 4.80
C THR A 58 -7.83 2.87 4.34
N MET A 59 -7.37 3.67 3.37
CA MET A 59 -8.14 4.76 2.78
C MET A 59 -9.34 4.24 2.00
N LEU A 60 -9.17 3.17 1.21
CA LEU A 60 -10.30 2.56 0.49
C LEU A 60 -11.36 2.02 1.44
N VAL A 61 -10.94 1.38 2.53
CA VAL A 61 -11.85 0.91 3.58
C VAL A 61 -12.53 2.09 4.29
N HIS A 62 -11.77 3.16 4.57
CA HIS A 62 -12.29 4.38 5.17
C HIS A 62 -13.36 5.04 4.29
N LEU A 63 -13.10 5.21 2.99
CA LEU A 63 -14.06 5.75 2.03
C LEU A 63 -15.37 4.94 2.04
N HIS A 64 -15.26 3.61 2.03
CA HIS A 64 -16.44 2.75 2.05
C HIS A 64 -17.21 2.86 3.37
N ARG A 65 -16.52 2.78 4.52
CA ARG A 65 -17.16 2.73 5.85
C ARG A 65 -17.66 4.08 6.33
N LYS A 66 -16.90 5.16 6.10
CA LYS A 66 -17.22 6.50 6.61
C LYS A 66 -18.04 7.33 5.63
N HIS A 67 -17.78 7.18 4.33
CA HIS A 67 -18.44 7.99 3.30
C HIS A 67 -19.45 7.20 2.46
N GLY A 68 -19.51 5.86 2.59
CA GLY A 68 -20.34 5.04 1.71
C GLY A 68 -19.90 5.10 0.25
N LYS A 69 -18.62 5.44 0.01
CA LYS A 69 -18.06 5.71 -1.32
C LYS A 69 -16.92 4.75 -1.62
N ASN A 70 -16.76 4.46 -2.90
CA ASN A 70 -15.56 3.87 -3.48
C ASN A 70 -15.01 4.82 -4.55
N LEU A 71 -13.83 4.50 -5.10
CA LEU A 71 -13.18 5.33 -6.12
C LEU A 71 -14.10 5.66 -7.31
N HIS A 72 -14.93 4.72 -7.76
CA HIS A 72 -15.88 4.91 -8.87
C HIS A 72 -16.99 5.92 -8.57
N THR A 73 -17.39 6.03 -7.31
CA THR A 73 -18.50 6.91 -6.86
C THR A 73 -18.07 8.28 -6.35
N LEU A 74 -16.75 8.54 -6.31
CA LEU A 74 -16.20 9.86 -5.98
C LEU A 74 -16.51 10.88 -7.08
N THR A 75 -16.68 12.15 -6.70
CA THR A 75 -16.71 13.23 -7.69
C THR A 75 -15.36 13.40 -8.37
N LYS A 76 -15.31 14.13 -9.48
CA LYS A 76 -14.06 14.41 -10.20
C LYS A 76 -13.04 15.11 -9.29
N GLU A 77 -13.49 16.07 -8.48
CA GLU A 77 -12.65 16.83 -7.56
C GLU A 77 -12.11 15.95 -6.43
N GLN A 78 -12.95 15.10 -5.84
CA GLN A 78 -12.53 14.16 -4.80
C GLN A 78 -11.52 13.15 -5.35
N ARG A 79 -11.76 12.65 -6.57
CA ARG A 79 -10.84 11.75 -7.24
C ARG A 79 -9.50 12.43 -7.53
N SER A 80 -9.49 13.67 -8.01
CA SER A 80 -8.25 14.42 -8.26
C SER A 80 -7.41 14.51 -6.99
N ARG A 81 -8.00 14.95 -5.87
CA ARG A 81 -7.31 15.04 -4.57
C ARG A 81 -6.76 13.70 -4.10
N PHE A 82 -7.53 12.62 -4.28
CA PHE A 82 -7.09 11.28 -3.93
C PHE A 82 -5.87 10.85 -4.76
N GLU A 83 -5.91 11.04 -6.07
CA GLU A 83 -4.80 10.67 -6.96
C GLU A 83 -3.54 11.52 -6.72
N GLU A 84 -3.70 12.82 -6.44
CA GLU A 84 -2.60 13.71 -6.05
C GLU A 84 -1.92 13.23 -4.77
N SER A 85 -2.69 12.99 -3.70
CA SER A 85 -2.15 12.47 -2.44
C SER A 85 -1.55 11.07 -2.60
N LYS A 86 -2.15 10.24 -3.45
CA LYS A 86 -1.65 8.90 -3.80
C LYS A 86 -0.31 8.95 -4.49
N LYS A 87 -0.14 9.87 -5.43
CA LYS A 87 1.12 10.07 -6.14
C LYS A 87 2.23 10.47 -5.16
N GLU A 88 2.00 11.44 -4.29
CA GLU A 88 2.99 11.88 -3.29
C GLU A 88 3.40 10.76 -2.34
N PHE A 89 2.43 9.97 -1.87
CA PHE A 89 2.70 8.80 -1.03
C PHE A 89 3.55 7.74 -1.76
N TYR A 90 3.22 7.46 -3.02
CA TYR A 90 3.99 6.51 -3.83
C TYR A 90 5.40 6.99 -4.10
N ASP A 91 5.59 8.27 -4.44
CA ASP A 91 6.90 8.83 -4.72
C ASP A 91 7.83 8.66 -3.50
N GLN A 92 7.33 8.91 -2.29
CA GLN A 92 8.07 8.71 -1.04
C GLN A 92 8.43 7.23 -0.79
N VAL A 93 7.47 6.34 -1.03
CA VAL A 93 7.61 4.91 -0.73
C VAL A 93 8.51 4.20 -1.75
N GLU A 94 8.34 4.48 -3.03
CA GLU A 94 9.12 3.87 -4.12
C GLU A 94 10.59 4.29 -4.05
N ALA A 95 10.88 5.54 -3.66
CA ALA A 95 12.25 6.03 -3.47
C ALA A 95 13.07 5.20 -2.46
N VAL A 96 12.40 4.48 -1.55
CA VAL A 96 13.06 3.67 -0.53
C VAL A 96 12.71 2.19 -0.61
N MET A 97 11.87 1.75 -1.56
CA MET A 97 11.34 0.39 -1.63
C MET A 97 12.43 -0.68 -1.58
N GLY A 98 13.52 -0.50 -2.33
CA GLY A 98 14.66 -1.43 -2.36
C GLY A 98 15.40 -1.61 -1.01
N LYS A 99 15.26 -0.64 -0.10
CA LYS A 99 15.79 -0.73 1.28
C LYS A 99 14.93 -1.65 2.16
N PHE A 100 13.67 -1.86 1.81
CA PHE A 100 12.74 -2.68 2.57
C PHE A 100 12.52 -4.04 1.92
N PHE A 101 12.43 -4.14 0.60
CA PHE A 101 12.19 -5.40 -0.09
C PHE A 101 13.27 -5.64 -1.18
N PRO A 102 13.63 -6.91 -1.45
CA PRO A 102 14.39 -7.28 -2.64
C PRO A 102 13.56 -7.14 -3.92
#